data_AF-A0AAD6VSG5-F1
#
_entry.id   AF-A0AAD6VSG5-F1
#
_cell.length_a   1.000
_cell.length_b   1.000
_cell.length_c   1.000
_cell.angle_alpha   90.00
_cell.angle_beta   90.00
_cell.angle_gamma   90.00
#
_symmetry.space_group_name_H-M   'P 1'
#
loop_
_entity.id
_entity.type
_entity.pdbx_description
1 polymer ?
#
loop_
_entity_poly.entity_id
_entity_poly.type
_entity_poly.pdbx_seq_one_letter_code
_entity_poly.pdbx_strand_id
1 'polypeptide(L)'
;MFGRLPPQIKLIQKQSKEGHNYSRDDEIHINTQSGSQWDGLRHFPVLEHEMFYNNTPASELPQGIHPLEDPLQIDSSYTRIGIQNWANHGICGRGVLLDLVKFFSTDGVLPYDPWTTHAITVPQLEACAKAQRVQFRRGDILILRVGFTKRYNESAQEMRDSLRGKPETLAGIEQSEDMKRFLWNNHFAAIASDQPSLERWPTPDGVPHLHQTILGLWGMPIGELFDLEKLSEVCAEFNRYTFFVSSWPLNIIGGAASPPNAAAFF
;
A
#
# COMPACT_ATOMS: atom_id res chain seq x y z
N MET A 1 3.87 0.16 14.32
CA MET A 1 3.05 -1.05 14.07
C MET A 1 3.99 -2.11 13.51
N PHE A 2 3.79 -3.40 13.77
CA PHE A 2 4.61 -4.49 13.17
C PHE A 2 6.14 -4.39 13.43
N GLY A 3 6.55 -3.98 14.64
CA GLY A 3 7.98 -3.91 15.01
C GLY A 3 8.81 -2.82 14.34
N ARG A 4 8.23 -2.01 13.45
CA ARG A 4 8.92 -0.91 12.76
C ARG A 4 9.02 0.34 13.64
N LEU A 5 10.12 1.09 13.48
CA LEU A 5 10.33 2.36 14.17
C LEU A 5 9.25 3.38 13.76
N PRO A 6 8.71 4.15 14.72
CA PRO A 6 7.78 5.24 14.39
C PRO A 6 8.50 6.32 13.57
N PRO A 7 7.78 7.06 12.70
CA PRO A 7 8.29 8.27 12.07
C PRO A 7 8.88 9.24 13.08
N GLN A 8 10.02 9.86 12.74
CA GLN A 8 10.67 10.89 13.55
C GLN A 8 10.93 12.12 12.69
N ILE A 9 10.73 13.29 13.28
CA ILE A 9 11.06 14.58 12.69
C ILE A 9 12.01 15.28 13.65
N LYS A 10 13.22 15.58 13.19
CA LYS A 10 14.19 16.38 13.94
C LYS A 10 14.11 17.82 13.44
N LEU A 11 13.61 18.70 14.28
CA LEU A 11 13.47 20.13 13.98
C LEU A 11 14.79 20.86 14.27
N ILE A 12 15.25 21.67 13.31
CA ILE A 12 16.52 22.40 13.38
C ILE A 12 16.23 23.90 13.34
N GLN A 13 16.72 24.64 14.33
CA GLN A 13 16.63 26.10 14.40
C GLN A 13 17.99 26.72 14.04
N LYS A 14 18.04 27.49 12.95
CA LYS A 14 19.24 28.27 12.58
C LYS A 14 19.24 29.61 13.32
N GLN A 15 20.42 30.01 13.77
CA GLN A 15 20.67 31.27 14.49
C GLN A 15 21.66 32.14 13.73
N SER A 16 21.42 33.45 13.70
CA SER A 16 22.35 34.42 13.15
C SER A 16 23.60 34.52 14.04
N LYS A 17 24.64 35.21 13.56
CA LYS A 17 25.83 35.46 14.37
C LYS A 17 25.52 36.28 15.63
N GLU A 18 24.47 37.11 15.59
CA GLU A 18 23.96 37.89 16.73
C GLU A 18 23.02 37.08 17.64
N GLY A 19 22.77 35.80 17.34
CA GLY A 19 21.91 34.93 18.15
C GLY A 19 20.41 35.01 17.84
N HIS A 20 20.02 35.68 16.76
CA HIS A 20 18.61 35.75 16.35
C HIS A 20 18.19 34.50 15.57
N ASN A 21 17.07 33.89 15.96
CA ASN A 21 16.43 32.82 15.21
C ASN A 21 15.89 33.38 13.87
N TYR A 22 16.28 32.79 12.73
CA TYR A 22 15.86 33.31 11.42
C TYR A 22 15.40 32.25 10.40
N SER A 23 15.71 30.97 10.59
CA SER A 23 15.29 29.89 9.68
C SER A 23 15.08 28.58 10.41
N ARG A 24 14.19 27.73 9.88
CA ARG A 24 13.92 26.38 10.36
C ARG A 24 14.06 25.37 9.23
N ASP A 25 14.75 24.29 9.54
CA ASP A 25 14.90 23.11 8.68
C ASP A 25 14.44 21.88 9.48
N ASP A 26 14.26 20.75 8.80
CA ASP A 26 13.95 19.48 9.43
C ASP A 26 14.63 18.28 8.74
N GLU A 27 14.86 17.22 9.51
CA GLU A 27 15.25 15.90 9.00
C GLU A 27 14.12 14.92 9.30
N ILE A 28 13.75 14.11 8.31
CA ILE A 28 12.69 13.10 8.44
C ILE A 28 13.32 11.71 8.42
N HIS A 29 13.01 10.91 9.43
CA HIS A 29 13.33 9.48 9.46
C HIS A 29 12.02 8.69 9.45
N ILE A 30 11.77 8.00 8.34
CA ILE A 30 10.59 7.16 8.14
C ILE A 30 11.01 5.76 7.69
N ASN A 31 10.33 4.75 8.21
CA ASN A 31 10.29 3.46 7.55
C ASN A 31 9.16 3.52 6.51
N THR A 32 9.48 3.33 5.23
CA THR A 32 8.54 3.52 4.12
C THR A 32 7.39 2.51 4.11
N GLN A 33 7.42 1.50 4.99
CA GLN A 33 6.37 0.51 5.17
C GLN A 33 5.52 0.72 6.43
N SER A 34 5.62 1.87 7.11
CA SER A 34 4.98 2.06 8.44
C SER A 34 3.66 2.82 8.45
N GLY A 35 3.11 3.14 7.28
CA GLY A 35 1.85 3.87 7.12
C GLY A 35 1.29 3.67 5.72
N SER A 36 0.46 4.60 5.21
CA SER A 36 0.04 4.53 3.80
C SER A 36 1.26 4.47 2.90
N GLN A 37 1.32 3.49 1.99
CA GLN A 37 2.51 3.22 1.19
C GLN A 37 2.17 2.60 -0.17
N TRP A 38 3.07 2.79 -1.14
CA TRP A 38 3.18 1.93 -2.32
C TRP A 38 4.42 1.05 -2.19
N ASP A 39 4.23 -0.26 -2.27
CA ASP A 39 5.29 -1.23 -2.45
C ASP A 39 5.70 -1.29 -3.91
N GLY A 40 6.99 -1.05 -4.11
CA GLY A 40 7.67 -1.21 -5.38
C GLY A 40 8.22 -2.62 -5.55
N LEU A 41 8.85 -2.84 -6.69
CA LEU A 41 9.22 -4.18 -7.15
C LEU A 41 10.43 -4.78 -6.41
N ARG A 42 11.08 -4.02 -5.52
CA ARG A 42 12.11 -4.50 -4.58
C ARG A 42 11.55 -4.95 -3.23
N HIS A 43 10.24 -4.81 -2.99
CA HIS A 43 9.68 -5.08 -1.67
C HIS A 43 9.60 -6.57 -1.35
N PHE A 44 9.11 -7.38 -2.29
CA PHE A 44 8.86 -8.81 -2.05
C PHE A 44 9.25 -9.67 -3.26
N PRO A 45 10.19 -10.62 -3.13
CA PRO A 45 10.60 -11.52 -4.21
C PRO A 45 9.72 -12.77 -4.29
N VAL A 46 9.88 -13.55 -5.33
CA VAL A 46 9.52 -14.98 -5.33
C VAL A 46 10.51 -15.70 -4.41
N LEU A 47 10.04 -16.12 -3.24
CA LEU A 47 10.89 -16.55 -2.12
C LEU A 47 11.72 -17.80 -2.45
N GLU A 48 11.10 -18.82 -3.06
CA GLU A 48 11.78 -20.09 -3.39
C GLU A 48 13.00 -19.90 -4.28
N HIS A 49 12.99 -18.87 -5.14
CA HIS A 49 14.04 -18.61 -6.11
C HIS A 49 14.92 -17.41 -5.75
N GLU A 50 14.56 -16.66 -4.71
CA GLU A 50 15.19 -15.37 -4.38
C GLU A 50 15.22 -14.40 -5.58
N MET A 51 14.15 -14.42 -6.38
CA MET A 51 14.04 -13.64 -7.62
C MET A 51 12.98 -12.55 -7.48
N PHE A 52 13.39 -11.32 -7.73
CA PHE A 52 12.49 -10.18 -7.91
C PHE A 52 12.03 -10.06 -9.36
N TYR A 53 11.15 -9.09 -9.60
CA TYR A 53 10.60 -8.80 -10.92
C TYR A 53 11.66 -8.70 -12.03
N ASN A 54 11.27 -9.17 -13.21
CA ASN A 54 12.08 -9.16 -14.43
C ASN A 54 13.42 -9.91 -14.26
N ASN A 55 13.37 -11.08 -13.61
CA ASN A 55 14.53 -11.94 -13.35
C ASN A 55 15.69 -11.23 -12.65
N THR A 56 15.39 -10.41 -11.64
CA THR A 56 16.42 -9.73 -10.85
C THR A 56 16.77 -10.57 -9.61
N PRO A 57 17.98 -11.15 -9.50
CA PRO A 57 18.37 -11.90 -8.31
C PRO A 57 18.47 -10.99 -7.08
N ALA A 58 18.06 -11.50 -5.92
CA ALA A 58 18.19 -10.77 -4.65
C ALA A 58 19.64 -10.35 -4.35
N SER A 59 20.62 -11.16 -4.77
CA SER A 59 22.05 -10.90 -4.61
C SER A 59 22.57 -9.71 -5.41
N GLU A 60 21.85 -9.27 -6.45
CA GLU A 60 22.20 -8.08 -7.24
C GLU A 60 21.59 -6.79 -6.67
N LEU A 61 20.70 -6.90 -5.68
CA LEU A 61 20.13 -5.74 -5.01
C LEU A 61 21.00 -5.33 -3.82
N PRO A 62 21.44 -4.06 -3.77
CA PRO A 62 22.35 -3.60 -2.74
C PRO A 62 21.63 -3.46 -1.38
N GLN A 63 22.40 -3.64 -0.30
CA GLN A 63 21.92 -3.56 1.09
C GLN A 63 22.70 -2.50 1.88
N GLY A 64 22.06 -1.95 2.93
CA GLY A 64 22.69 -1.01 3.85
C GLY A 64 22.42 0.45 3.50
N ILE A 65 23.35 1.33 3.88
CA ILE A 65 23.25 2.77 3.66
C ILE A 65 23.94 3.11 2.33
N HIS A 66 23.21 3.74 1.42
CA HIS A 66 23.72 4.19 0.13
C HIS A 66 23.68 5.71 0.08
N PRO A 67 24.81 6.41 0.26
CA PRO A 67 24.85 7.86 0.18
C PRO A 67 24.70 8.30 -1.28
N LEU A 68 23.82 9.28 -1.51
CA LEU A 68 23.62 9.93 -2.82
C LEU A 68 24.28 11.32 -2.77
N GLU A 69 25.61 11.36 -2.71
CA GLU A 69 26.36 12.61 -2.55
C GLU A 69 26.33 13.49 -3.81
N ASP A 70 26.39 12.88 -4.99
CA ASP A 70 26.29 13.56 -6.28
C ASP A 70 25.05 13.06 -7.05
N PRO A 71 23.99 13.88 -7.20
CA PRO A 71 22.80 13.49 -7.94
C PRO A 71 23.03 13.29 -9.44
N LEU A 72 24.20 13.68 -9.97
CA LEU A 72 24.58 13.48 -11.37
C LEU A 72 25.37 12.17 -11.59
N GLN A 73 25.82 11.51 -10.53
CA GLN A 73 26.63 10.29 -10.58
C GLN A 73 25.99 9.17 -9.75
N ILE A 74 24.89 8.63 -10.28
CA ILE A 74 24.20 7.50 -9.67
C ILE A 74 24.70 6.22 -10.35
N ASP A 75 25.27 5.30 -9.57
CA ASP A 75 25.57 3.96 -10.08
C ASP A 75 24.25 3.23 -10.41
N SER A 76 24.15 2.80 -11.67
CA SER A 76 23.00 2.09 -12.23
C SER A 76 22.64 0.80 -11.49
N SER A 77 23.58 0.19 -10.75
CA SER A 77 23.30 -0.97 -9.90
C SER A 77 22.25 -0.64 -8.82
N TYR A 78 22.25 0.60 -8.31
CA TYR A 78 21.31 1.06 -7.29
C TYR A 78 19.90 1.34 -7.82
N THR A 79 19.72 1.52 -9.13
CA THR A 79 18.44 2.01 -9.69
C THR A 79 17.52 0.89 -10.13
N ARG A 80 18.03 -0.32 -10.38
CA ARG A 80 17.25 -1.43 -10.95
C ARG A 80 15.95 -1.67 -10.18
N ILE A 81 14.79 -1.65 -10.84
CA ILE A 81 13.47 -1.96 -10.25
C ILE A 81 13.07 -1.15 -8.98
N GLY A 82 13.75 -0.05 -8.67
CA GLY A 82 13.42 0.79 -7.49
C GLY A 82 12.17 1.65 -7.69
N ILE A 83 11.59 2.14 -6.58
CA ILE A 83 10.34 2.91 -6.53
C ILE A 83 10.41 4.22 -7.34
N GLN A 84 11.61 4.78 -7.56
CA GLN A 84 11.79 5.98 -8.39
C GLN A 84 11.25 5.82 -9.83
N ASN A 85 11.20 4.59 -10.35
CA ASN A 85 10.64 4.36 -11.69
C ASN A 85 9.16 4.78 -11.75
N TRP A 86 8.40 4.53 -10.67
CA TRP A 86 7.02 4.97 -10.54
C TRP A 86 6.91 6.49 -10.31
N ALA A 87 7.87 7.09 -9.62
CA ALA A 87 7.90 8.54 -9.37
C ALA A 87 8.08 9.37 -10.66
N ASN A 88 8.67 8.79 -11.72
CA ASN A 88 8.88 9.49 -13.00
C ASN A 88 7.58 9.89 -13.72
N HIS A 89 6.49 9.17 -13.50
CA HIS A 89 5.20 9.46 -14.14
C HIS A 89 3.99 9.42 -13.18
N GLY A 90 4.23 9.05 -11.92
CA GLY A 90 3.18 8.83 -10.92
C GLY A 90 2.34 7.59 -11.21
N ILE A 91 1.65 7.09 -10.19
CA ILE A 91 0.62 6.07 -10.34
C ILE A 91 -0.70 6.82 -10.51
N CYS A 92 -1.01 7.18 -11.76
CA CYS A 92 -2.17 8.00 -12.12
C CYS A 92 -3.08 7.26 -13.08
N GLY A 93 -4.39 7.36 -12.88
CA GLY A 93 -5.35 6.67 -13.73
C GLY A 93 -6.77 6.70 -13.17
N ARG A 94 -7.61 5.78 -13.64
CA ARG A 94 -8.96 5.61 -13.12
C ARG A 94 -8.92 4.74 -11.88
N GLY A 95 -9.23 5.31 -10.73
CA GLY A 95 -9.45 4.59 -9.48
C GLY A 95 -10.85 3.98 -9.43
N VAL A 96 -10.94 2.80 -8.82
CA VAL A 96 -12.19 2.10 -8.55
C VAL A 96 -12.21 1.68 -7.09
N LEU A 97 -13.13 2.23 -6.29
CA LEU A 97 -13.30 1.84 -4.90
C LEU A 97 -14.31 0.70 -4.77
N LEU A 98 -13.88 -0.45 -4.24
CA LEU A 98 -14.80 -1.44 -3.67
C LEU A 98 -14.88 -1.21 -2.15
N ASP A 99 -16.04 -0.70 -1.72
CA ASP A 99 -16.29 -0.37 -0.31
C ASP A 99 -16.95 -1.55 0.40
N LEU A 100 -16.12 -2.54 0.76
CA LEU A 100 -16.59 -3.76 1.42
C LEU A 100 -17.15 -3.47 2.81
N VAL A 101 -16.64 -2.45 3.49
CA VAL A 101 -17.17 -2.03 4.78
C VAL A 101 -18.62 -1.56 4.65
N LYS A 102 -18.92 -0.62 3.73
CA LYS A 102 -20.32 -0.21 3.52
C LYS A 102 -21.18 -1.34 2.95
N PHE A 103 -20.61 -2.19 2.08
CA PHE A 103 -21.34 -3.28 1.44
C PHE A 103 -21.76 -4.37 2.43
N PHE A 104 -20.88 -4.76 3.35
CA PHE A 104 -21.16 -5.81 4.33
C PHE A 104 -21.82 -5.33 5.61
N SER A 105 -21.63 -4.07 6.00
CA SER A 105 -22.11 -3.59 7.29
C SER A 105 -23.63 -3.61 7.35
N THR A 106 -24.17 -4.31 8.35
CA THR A 106 -25.58 -4.22 8.73
C THR A 106 -25.62 -3.50 10.08
N ASP A 107 -26.41 -2.43 10.20
CA ASP A 107 -26.49 -1.58 11.40
C ASP A 107 -25.11 -1.09 11.91
N GLY A 108 -24.18 -0.86 10.98
CA GLY A 108 -22.82 -0.38 11.27
C GLY A 108 -21.83 -1.44 11.74
N VAL A 109 -22.22 -2.73 11.75
CA VAL A 109 -21.37 -3.84 12.20
C VAL A 109 -20.92 -4.69 11.02
N LEU A 110 -19.60 -4.88 10.89
CA LEU A 110 -19.00 -5.81 9.94
C LEU A 110 -19.23 -7.27 10.40
N PRO A 111 -19.45 -8.21 9.46
CA PRO A 111 -19.57 -9.63 9.78
C PRO A 111 -18.22 -10.30 10.10
N TYR A 112 -17.12 -9.54 10.10
CA TYR A 112 -15.78 -9.97 10.47
C TYR A 112 -15.06 -8.85 11.24
N ASP A 113 -14.01 -9.23 11.97
CA ASP A 113 -13.09 -8.28 12.59
C ASP A 113 -11.88 -8.06 11.65
N PRO A 114 -11.65 -6.83 11.14
CA PRO A 114 -10.48 -6.51 10.29
C PRO A 114 -9.11 -6.83 10.93
N TRP A 115 -9.03 -6.95 12.27
CA TRP A 115 -7.82 -7.33 13.01
C TRP A 115 -7.70 -8.83 13.28
N THR A 116 -8.52 -9.64 12.60
CA THR A 116 -8.47 -11.10 12.67
C THR A 116 -8.41 -11.67 11.26
N THR A 117 -7.92 -12.91 11.14
CA THR A 117 -7.80 -13.59 9.85
C THR A 117 -9.17 -13.79 9.21
N HIS A 118 -9.40 -13.11 8.09
CA HIS A 118 -10.63 -13.23 7.30
C HIS A 118 -10.32 -13.11 5.82
N ALA A 119 -10.79 -14.07 5.02
CA ALA A 119 -10.57 -14.12 3.59
C ALA A 119 -11.73 -13.45 2.84
N ILE A 120 -11.42 -12.39 2.08
CA ILE A 120 -12.34 -11.78 1.13
C ILE A 120 -12.21 -12.49 -0.22
N THR A 121 -13.32 -13.06 -0.69
CA THR A 121 -13.36 -13.93 -1.87
C THR A 121 -13.69 -13.14 -3.15
N VAL A 122 -13.40 -13.70 -4.32
CA VAL A 122 -13.76 -13.08 -5.61
C VAL A 122 -15.27 -12.80 -5.72
N PRO A 123 -16.18 -13.75 -5.41
CA PRO A 123 -17.63 -13.48 -5.47
C PRO A 123 -18.06 -12.30 -4.59
N GLN A 124 -17.39 -12.07 -3.47
CA GLN A 124 -17.66 -10.92 -2.60
C GLN A 124 -17.23 -9.60 -3.25
N LEU A 125 -16.06 -9.55 -3.88
CA LEU A 125 -15.60 -8.37 -4.63
C LEU A 125 -16.55 -8.07 -5.81
N GLU A 126 -16.95 -9.09 -6.57
CA GLU A 126 -17.88 -8.96 -7.69
C GLU A 126 -19.28 -8.51 -7.24
N ALA A 127 -19.78 -9.05 -6.13
CA ALA A 127 -21.06 -8.64 -5.56
C ALA A 127 -21.03 -7.18 -5.09
N CYS A 128 -19.94 -6.75 -4.47
CA CYS A 128 -19.72 -5.36 -4.08
C CYS A 128 -19.69 -4.45 -5.31
N ALA A 129 -18.89 -4.78 -6.33
CA ALA A 129 -18.82 -4.03 -7.58
C ALA A 129 -20.19 -3.92 -8.26
N LYS A 130 -20.96 -5.01 -8.30
CA LYS A 130 -22.34 -5.03 -8.83
C LYS A 130 -23.27 -4.11 -8.05
N ALA A 131 -23.22 -4.16 -6.71
CA ALA A 131 -24.04 -3.29 -5.86
C ALA A 131 -23.69 -1.81 -6.04
N GLN A 132 -22.40 -1.50 -6.21
CA GLN A 132 -21.89 -0.16 -6.50
C GLN A 132 -22.04 0.26 -7.97
N ARG A 133 -22.59 -0.62 -8.83
CA ARG A 133 -22.76 -0.42 -10.29
C ARG A 133 -21.45 -0.08 -11.00
N VAL A 134 -20.36 -0.68 -10.55
CA VAL A 134 -19.02 -0.53 -11.12
C VAL A 134 -18.83 -1.54 -12.25
N GLN A 135 -18.25 -1.08 -13.36
CA GLN A 135 -17.68 -1.94 -14.40
C GLN A 135 -16.17 -1.68 -14.45
N PHE A 136 -15.37 -2.74 -14.31
CA PHE A 136 -13.92 -2.63 -14.43
C PHE A 136 -13.50 -2.35 -15.88
N ARG A 137 -12.40 -1.63 -16.05
CA ARG A 137 -11.73 -1.42 -17.33
C ARG A 137 -10.25 -1.72 -17.15
N ARG A 138 -9.63 -2.13 -18.26
CA ARG A 138 -8.18 -2.28 -18.33
C ARG A 138 -7.48 -1.01 -17.86
N GLY A 139 -6.49 -1.17 -16.99
CA GLY A 139 -5.70 -0.08 -16.44
C GLY A 139 -6.30 0.58 -15.19
N ASP A 140 -7.43 0.06 -14.67
CA ASP A 140 -7.98 0.56 -13.42
C ASP A 140 -7.01 0.33 -12.26
N ILE A 141 -7.01 1.27 -11.31
CA ILE A 141 -6.38 1.15 -10.00
C ILE A 141 -7.47 0.66 -9.05
N LEU A 142 -7.40 -0.62 -8.66
CA LEU A 142 -8.38 -1.21 -7.75
C LEU A 142 -8.06 -0.79 -6.31
N ILE A 143 -9.03 -0.22 -5.60
CA ILE A 143 -8.87 0.25 -4.23
C ILE A 143 -9.91 -0.46 -3.35
N LEU A 144 -9.45 -1.13 -2.30
CA LEU A 144 -10.28 -1.95 -1.43
C LEU A 144 -10.38 -1.33 -0.03
N ARG A 145 -11.59 -0.99 0.40
CA ARG A 145 -11.85 -0.62 1.80
C ARG A 145 -12.40 -1.81 2.57
N VAL A 146 -11.57 -2.38 3.42
CA VAL A 146 -11.82 -3.63 4.18
C VAL A 146 -11.95 -3.36 5.69
N GLY A 147 -11.53 -2.17 6.17
CA GLY A 147 -11.93 -1.63 7.48
C GLY A 147 -10.84 -1.59 8.55
N PHE A 148 -9.58 -1.90 8.22
CA PHE A 148 -8.50 -1.88 9.23
C PHE A 148 -8.23 -0.45 9.73
N THR A 149 -8.06 0.52 8.83
CA THR A 149 -7.84 1.93 9.19
C THR A 149 -9.00 2.48 10.02
N LYS A 150 -10.24 2.20 9.64
CA LYS A 150 -11.44 2.56 10.44
C LYS A 150 -11.35 2.00 11.86
N ARG A 151 -11.18 0.69 11.99
CA ARG A 151 -11.07 0.02 13.29
C ARG A 151 -9.93 0.58 14.13
N TYR A 152 -8.79 0.88 13.50
CA TYR A 152 -7.65 1.48 14.16
C TYR A 152 -7.95 2.88 14.70
N ASN A 153 -8.54 3.74 13.89
CA ASN A 153 -8.86 5.12 14.29
C ASN A 153 -9.95 5.19 15.38
N GLU A 154 -10.89 4.24 15.38
CA GLU A 154 -11.96 4.14 16.39
C GLU A 154 -11.52 3.44 17.68
N SER A 155 -10.33 2.83 17.70
CA SER A 155 -9.83 2.07 18.86
C SER A 155 -9.07 2.94 19.86
N ALA A 156 -9.30 2.67 21.15
CA ALA A 156 -8.50 3.20 22.25
C ALA A 156 -7.00 2.88 22.06
N GLN A 157 -6.14 3.74 22.63
CA GLN A 157 -4.68 3.61 22.49
C GLN A 157 -4.18 2.26 22.99
N GLU A 158 -4.72 1.75 24.10
CA GLU A 158 -4.35 0.47 24.70
C GLU A 158 -4.62 -0.71 23.74
N MET A 159 -5.74 -0.67 23.01
CA MET A 159 -6.06 -1.68 22.01
C MET A 159 -5.09 -1.63 20.83
N ARG A 160 -4.77 -0.41 20.35
CA ARG A 160 -3.78 -0.19 19.28
C ARG A 160 -2.38 -0.66 19.68
N ASP A 161 -1.97 -0.39 20.92
CA ASP A 161 -0.67 -0.83 21.44
C ASP A 161 -0.63 -2.35 21.62
N SER A 162 -1.77 -2.98 21.92
CA SER A 162 -1.89 -4.43 22.04
C SER A 162 -1.68 -5.20 20.72
N LEU A 163 -1.66 -4.51 19.57
CA LEU A 163 -1.28 -5.11 18.28
C LEU A 163 0.22 -5.43 18.22
N ARG A 164 1.04 -4.80 19.06
CA ARG A 164 2.48 -5.06 19.11
C ARG A 164 2.76 -6.36 19.86
N GLY A 165 3.68 -7.17 19.34
CA GLY A 165 4.15 -8.39 20.02
C GLY A 165 3.18 -9.57 19.99
N LYS A 166 2.08 -9.48 19.22
CA LYS A 166 1.19 -10.60 18.93
C LYS A 166 1.42 -11.12 17.51
N PRO A 167 1.12 -12.40 17.23
CA PRO A 167 1.02 -12.88 15.87
C PRO A 167 0.03 -12.01 15.09
N GLU A 168 0.44 -11.60 13.90
CA GLU A 168 -0.41 -10.82 13.01
C GLU A 168 -1.56 -11.72 12.52
N THR A 169 -2.77 -11.20 12.58
CA THR A 169 -3.97 -11.81 12.01
C THR A 169 -4.76 -10.70 11.35
N LEU A 170 -5.00 -10.78 10.05
CA LEU A 170 -5.53 -9.66 9.28
C LEU A 170 -6.59 -10.15 8.30
N ALA A 171 -7.63 -9.35 8.13
CA ALA A 171 -8.53 -9.51 7.01
C ALA A 171 -7.82 -9.08 5.72
N GLY A 172 -8.26 -9.61 4.59
CA GLY A 172 -7.71 -9.24 3.29
C GLY A 172 -8.21 -10.16 2.19
N ILE A 173 -7.81 -9.89 0.96
CA ILE A 173 -8.18 -10.75 -0.17
C ILE A 173 -7.55 -12.14 -0.04
N GLU A 174 -8.28 -13.16 -0.47
CA GLU A 174 -7.75 -14.52 -0.50
C GLU A 174 -6.63 -14.70 -1.54
N GLN A 175 -5.75 -15.66 -1.31
CA GLN A 175 -4.63 -15.97 -2.21
C GLN A 175 -4.95 -17.07 -3.24
N SER A 176 -6.22 -17.27 -3.56
CA SER A 176 -6.68 -18.33 -4.46
C SER A 176 -6.25 -18.09 -5.91
N GLU A 177 -6.19 -19.15 -6.72
CA GLU A 177 -6.00 -19.01 -8.17
C GLU A 177 -7.13 -18.21 -8.83
N ASP A 178 -8.34 -18.25 -8.27
CA ASP A 178 -9.46 -17.44 -8.75
C ASP A 178 -9.23 -15.95 -8.47
N MET A 179 -8.70 -15.58 -7.30
CA MET A 179 -8.31 -14.20 -7.01
C MET A 179 -7.22 -13.73 -7.96
N LYS A 180 -6.20 -14.56 -8.21
CA LYS A 180 -5.16 -14.23 -9.20
C LYS A 180 -5.76 -14.03 -10.59
N ARG A 181 -6.65 -14.94 -11.02
CA ARG A 181 -7.33 -14.87 -12.32
C ARG A 181 -8.22 -13.63 -12.41
N PHE A 182 -8.93 -13.26 -11.35
CA PHE A 182 -9.74 -12.06 -11.26
C PHE A 182 -8.88 -10.80 -11.45
N LEU A 183 -7.79 -10.67 -10.70
CA LEU A 183 -6.90 -9.51 -10.80
C LEU A 183 -6.25 -9.40 -12.19
N TRP A 184 -5.73 -10.52 -12.71
CA TRP A 184 -5.06 -10.56 -14.00
C TRP A 184 -6.00 -10.28 -15.18
N ASN A 185 -7.17 -10.93 -15.23
CA ASN A 185 -8.08 -10.84 -16.36
C ASN A 185 -8.77 -9.46 -16.45
N ASN A 186 -8.96 -8.77 -15.33
CA ASN A 186 -9.44 -7.39 -15.33
C ASN A 186 -8.35 -6.38 -15.76
N HIS A 187 -7.09 -6.82 -15.86
CA HIS A 187 -5.94 -6.00 -16.24
C HIS A 187 -5.81 -4.74 -15.37
N PHE A 188 -5.92 -4.88 -14.05
CA PHE A 188 -5.64 -3.78 -13.12
C PHE A 188 -4.18 -3.35 -13.24
N ALA A 189 -3.94 -2.03 -13.19
CA ALA A 189 -2.58 -1.47 -13.26
C ALA A 189 -1.90 -1.42 -11.88
N ALA A 190 -2.70 -1.33 -10.82
CA ALA A 190 -2.27 -1.31 -9.43
C ALA A 190 -3.43 -1.75 -8.54
N ILE A 191 -3.11 -2.19 -7.33
CA ILE A 191 -4.10 -2.51 -6.29
C ILE A 191 -3.70 -1.85 -4.99
N ALA A 192 -4.65 -1.26 -4.27
CA ALA A 192 -4.43 -0.69 -2.96
C ALA A 192 -5.53 -1.13 -1.99
N SER A 193 -5.22 -1.12 -0.69
CA SER A 193 -6.21 -1.35 0.36
C SER A 193 -5.92 -0.53 1.61
N ASP A 194 -6.91 -0.47 2.50
CA ASP A 194 -6.71 0.01 3.86
C ASP A 194 -6.13 -1.05 4.81
N GLN A 195 -5.82 -2.26 4.32
CA GLN A 195 -5.22 -3.33 5.11
C GLN A 195 -3.70 -3.19 5.18
N PRO A 196 -3.06 -3.76 6.22
CA PRO A 196 -1.61 -3.76 6.36
C PRO A 196 -0.85 -4.76 5.48
N SER A 197 -1.55 -5.70 4.85
CA SER A 197 -0.93 -6.77 4.06
C SER A 197 -1.65 -7.03 2.74
N LEU A 198 -2.66 -6.23 2.35
CA LEU A 198 -3.59 -6.46 1.23
C LEU A 198 -4.35 -7.81 1.26
N GLU A 199 -3.63 -8.92 1.19
CA GLU A 199 -4.06 -10.30 1.35
C GLU A 199 -4.32 -10.65 2.82
N ARG A 200 -5.19 -11.64 3.07
CA ARG A 200 -5.44 -12.11 4.44
C ARG A 200 -4.16 -12.65 5.07
N TRP A 201 -3.99 -12.41 6.37
CA TRP A 201 -2.83 -12.89 7.11
C TRP A 201 -3.22 -13.71 8.36
N PRO A 202 -2.49 -14.81 8.69
CA PRO A 202 -1.37 -15.40 7.97
C PRO A 202 -1.78 -15.89 6.58
N THR A 203 -0.86 -16.31 5.72
CA THR A 203 -1.25 -17.03 4.48
C THR A 203 -1.65 -18.47 4.84
N PRO A 204 -2.65 -19.09 4.18
CA PRO A 204 -2.98 -20.50 4.40
C PRO A 204 -1.80 -21.43 4.09
N ASP A 205 -1.71 -22.55 4.82
CA ASP A 205 -0.64 -23.53 4.63
C ASP A 205 -0.60 -24.06 3.18
N GLY A 206 0.59 -24.11 2.60
CA GLY A 206 0.81 -24.58 1.23
C GLY A 206 0.41 -23.57 0.14
N VAL A 207 -0.03 -22.37 0.50
CA VAL A 207 -0.36 -21.31 -0.46
C VAL A 207 0.78 -20.26 -0.48
N PRO A 208 1.32 -19.90 -1.66
CA PRO A 208 2.27 -18.79 -1.75
C PRO A 208 1.62 -17.46 -1.40
N HIS A 209 2.36 -16.55 -0.77
CA HIS A 209 1.91 -15.16 -0.59
C HIS A 209 1.51 -14.54 -1.94
N LEU A 210 0.37 -13.85 -1.96
CA LEU A 210 -0.12 -13.17 -3.15
C LEU A 210 0.85 -12.05 -3.58
N HIS A 211 1.56 -11.44 -2.63
CA HIS A 211 2.68 -10.52 -2.86
C HIS A 211 3.71 -11.03 -3.88
N GLN A 212 4.09 -12.32 -3.82
CA GLN A 212 5.05 -12.92 -4.77
C GLN A 212 4.54 -12.84 -6.20
N THR A 213 3.23 -13.06 -6.37
CA THR A 213 2.58 -13.04 -7.69
C THR A 213 2.47 -11.60 -8.20
N ILE A 214 1.94 -10.71 -7.37
CA ILE A 214 1.65 -9.33 -7.78
C ILE A 214 2.93 -8.53 -8.06
N LEU A 215 3.91 -8.56 -7.14
CA LEU A 215 5.16 -7.81 -7.28
C LEU A 215 6.18 -8.59 -8.10
N GLY A 216 6.53 -9.80 -7.65
CA GLY A 216 7.62 -10.60 -8.21
C GLY A 216 7.37 -11.11 -9.62
N LEU A 217 6.11 -11.49 -9.94
CA LEU A 217 5.78 -12.01 -11.27
C LEU A 217 5.19 -10.95 -12.19
N TRP A 218 4.12 -10.26 -11.76
CA TRP A 218 3.38 -9.36 -12.66
C TRP A 218 3.98 -7.96 -12.76
N GLY A 219 4.74 -7.52 -11.75
CA GLY A 219 5.28 -6.15 -11.71
C GLY A 219 4.23 -5.10 -11.42
N MET A 220 3.13 -5.47 -10.73
CA MET A 220 2.05 -4.57 -10.36
C MET A 220 2.29 -4.04 -8.92
N PRO A 221 2.28 -2.71 -8.68
CA PRO A 221 2.52 -2.16 -7.35
C PRO A 221 1.33 -2.40 -6.39
N ILE A 222 1.64 -2.53 -5.10
CA ILE A 222 0.66 -2.76 -4.02
C ILE A 222 0.59 -1.53 -3.11
N GLY A 223 -0.63 -1.09 -2.81
CA GLY A 223 -0.89 -0.01 -1.87
C GLY A 223 -1.44 -0.56 -0.55
N GLU A 224 -0.86 -0.17 0.57
CA GLU A 224 -1.27 -0.65 1.89
C GLU A 224 -1.53 0.51 2.84
N LEU A 225 -2.40 0.27 3.83
CA LEU A 225 -2.76 1.23 4.88
C LEU A 225 -3.25 2.58 4.32
N PHE A 226 -3.95 2.58 3.19
CA PHE A 226 -4.57 3.80 2.69
C PHE A 226 -5.69 4.24 3.65
N ASP A 227 -5.78 5.54 3.94
CA ASP A 227 -6.97 6.09 4.59
C ASP A 227 -8.05 6.31 3.53
N LEU A 228 -9.09 5.48 3.60
CA LEU A 228 -10.20 5.45 2.65
C LEU A 228 -11.51 5.99 3.24
N GLU A 229 -11.50 6.48 4.49
CA GLU A 229 -12.74 6.87 5.18
C GLU A 229 -13.39 8.06 4.47
N LYS A 230 -12.63 9.12 4.18
CA LYS A 230 -13.18 10.28 3.49
C LYS A 230 -13.60 9.95 2.04
N LEU A 231 -12.85 9.08 1.37
CA LEU A 231 -13.17 8.64 0.01
C LEU A 231 -14.47 7.84 -0.04
N SER A 232 -14.70 6.98 0.96
CA SER A 232 -15.95 6.21 1.13
C SER A 232 -17.16 7.13 1.27
N GLU A 233 -17.06 8.18 2.09
CA GLU A 233 -18.12 9.18 2.26
C GLU A 233 -18.45 9.88 0.94
N VAL A 234 -17.44 10.38 0.24
CA VAL A 234 -17.59 11.10 -1.04
C VAL A 234 -18.18 10.19 -2.13
N CYS A 235 -17.71 8.95 -2.23
CA CYS A 235 -18.28 7.97 -3.15
C CYS A 235 -19.76 7.71 -2.88
N ALA A 236 -20.15 7.62 -1.61
CA ALA A 236 -21.54 7.42 -1.22
C ALA A 236 -22.41 8.65 -1.50
N GLU A 237 -21.90 9.85 -1.22
CA GLU A 237 -22.58 11.12 -1.52
C GLU A 237 -22.88 11.28 -3.01
N PHE A 238 -21.88 11.03 -3.87
CA PHE A 238 -22.05 11.12 -5.33
C PHE A 238 -22.67 9.87 -5.96
N ASN A 239 -22.90 8.81 -5.18
CA ASN A 239 -23.25 7.48 -5.66
C ASN A 239 -22.38 7.03 -6.85
N ARG A 240 -21.07 7.28 -6.75
CA ARG A 240 -20.07 7.02 -7.79
C ARG A 240 -18.78 6.52 -7.15
N TYR A 241 -18.37 5.32 -7.54
CA TYR A 241 -17.21 4.61 -6.98
C TYR A 241 -16.03 4.54 -7.94
N THR A 242 -16.02 5.42 -8.94
CA THR A 242 -14.92 5.56 -9.89
C THR A 242 -14.53 7.02 -10.01
N PHE A 243 -13.24 7.30 -10.00
CA PHE A 243 -12.68 8.66 -9.93
C PHE A 243 -11.31 8.69 -10.62
N PHE A 244 -10.79 9.87 -10.90
CA PHE A 244 -9.37 9.98 -11.27
C PHE A 244 -8.51 9.91 -10.01
N VAL A 245 -7.47 9.10 -10.02
CA VAL A 245 -6.47 9.02 -8.94
C VAL A 245 -5.17 9.56 -9.47
N SER A 246 -4.51 10.37 -8.65
CA SER A 246 -3.12 10.76 -8.85
C SER A 246 -2.33 10.45 -7.58
N SER A 247 -1.27 9.66 -7.72
CA SER A 247 -0.39 9.29 -6.62
C SER A 247 1.06 9.47 -7.05
N TRP A 248 1.82 10.24 -6.27
CA TRP A 248 3.21 10.57 -6.58
C TRP A 248 4.15 10.06 -5.48
N PRO A 249 4.62 8.80 -5.57
CA PRO A 249 5.67 8.29 -4.70
C PRO A 249 6.87 9.23 -4.66
N LEU A 250 7.54 9.32 -3.52
CA LEU A 250 8.82 9.98 -3.39
C LEU A 250 9.83 9.35 -4.36
N ASN A 251 10.64 10.20 -4.97
CA ASN A 251 11.72 9.79 -5.88
C ASN A 251 12.90 9.21 -5.09
N ILE A 252 12.69 8.07 -4.43
CA ILE A 252 13.71 7.37 -3.63
C ILE A 252 14.47 6.41 -4.54
N ILE A 253 15.66 6.81 -4.95
CA ILE A 253 16.50 6.01 -5.84
C ILE A 253 16.87 4.70 -5.16
N GLY A 254 16.48 3.59 -5.77
CA GLY A 254 16.70 2.24 -5.24
C GLY A 254 15.79 1.86 -4.07
N GLY A 255 14.84 2.72 -3.71
CA GLY A 255 13.89 2.44 -2.63
C GLY A 255 12.96 1.27 -2.97
N ALA A 256 12.58 0.51 -1.94
CA ALA A 256 11.64 -0.60 -2.09
C ALA A 256 10.18 -0.16 -2.03
N ALA A 257 9.87 0.93 -1.35
CA ALA A 257 8.53 1.48 -1.19
C ALA A 257 8.61 2.98 -0.94
N SER A 258 7.45 3.64 -0.95
CA SER A 258 7.32 5.05 -0.61
C SER A 258 5.94 5.37 -0.07
N PRO A 259 5.79 6.38 0.81
CA PRO A 259 4.50 7.03 1.01
C PRO A 259 3.86 7.43 -0.33
N PRO A 260 2.53 7.36 -0.47
CA PRO A 260 1.90 7.38 -1.78
C PRO A 260 1.68 8.78 -2.35
N ASN A 261 1.50 9.80 -1.48
CA ASN A 261 1.01 11.13 -1.87
C ASN A 261 -0.17 11.03 -2.86
N ALA A 262 -1.24 10.36 -2.42
CA ALA A 262 -2.39 10.00 -3.24
C ALA A 262 -3.56 10.98 -3.05
N ALA A 263 -4.22 11.34 -4.15
CA ALA A 263 -5.44 12.12 -4.18
C ALA A 263 -6.45 11.50 -5.16
N ALA A 264 -7.74 11.63 -4.83
CA ALA A 264 -8.87 11.23 -5.66
C ALA A 264 -9.65 12.47 -6.11
N PHE A 265 -10.03 12.50 -7.39
CA PHE A 265 -10.71 13.62 -8.04
C PHE A 265 -12.02 13.13 -8.67
N PHE A 266 -13.11 13.83 -8.35
CA PHE A 266 -14.50 13.49 -8.69
C PHE A 266 -15.04 14.45 -9.76
#